data_AF-A0A8S9SUB6-F1
#
_entry.id   AF-A0A8S9SUB6-F1
#
_cell.length_a   1.000
_cell.length_b   1.000
_cell.length_c   1.000
_cell.angle_alpha   90.00
_cell.angle_beta   90.00
_cell.angle_gamma   90.00
#
_symmetry.space_group_name_H-M   'P 1'
#
loop_
_entity.id
_entity.type
_entity.pdbx_description
1 polymer ?
#
loop_
_entity_poly.entity_id
_entity_poly.type
_entity_poly.pdbx_seq_one_letter_code
_entity_poly.pdbx_strand_id
1 'polypeptide(L)'
;MVSQLESTTKADIIYPDSDGKPMSDNTKQFRWITVIYYNLEWLFANESDVFVAGDLLWYPVEGSNNIRIGPDVMVVFGAPKGDRGSYMQWKEGNIPPQVVFEILSPGNTQTEMNKKLVFYERYGVEEYYLYDPDKNDFSGWVRSSERFDVIDPVHNWVSPRLKIRFDLSGNELSIYRPNGEPFTGYLEISRRLEEVLQRAQQAEQRAEEERQRAEEERQRAEEERQRAEEERQRAEEERQRAERLAHRLRELGIDPDGVD
;
A
#
# COMPACT_ATOMS: atom_id res chain seq x y z
N MET A 1 20.45 67.93 2.28
CA MET A 1 20.75 66.74 3.08
C MET A 1 19.50 65.90 3.16
N VAL A 2 19.59 64.68 2.62
CA VAL A 2 18.52 63.69 2.53
C VAL A 2 18.39 63.04 3.91
N SER A 3 17.21 63.10 4.52
CA SER A 3 16.88 62.20 5.64
C SER A 3 16.00 61.09 5.08
N GLN A 4 16.64 59.98 4.70
CA GLN A 4 15.94 58.74 4.42
C GLN A 4 15.39 58.23 5.76
N LEU A 5 14.06 58.18 5.86
CA LEU A 5 13.38 57.46 6.92
C LEU A 5 13.80 55.99 6.83
N GLU A 6 14.50 55.54 7.87
CA GLU A 6 14.93 54.15 8.02
C GLU A 6 13.72 53.22 7.99
N SER A 7 13.88 52.18 7.17
CA SER A 7 12.99 51.03 7.00
C SER A 7 12.49 50.52 8.36
N THR A 8 11.18 50.63 8.62
CA THR A 8 10.50 49.93 9.70
C THR A 8 10.77 48.43 9.59
N THR A 9 11.48 47.87 10.57
CA THR A 9 11.65 46.42 10.78
C THR A 9 10.26 45.76 10.76
N LYS A 10 9.97 44.96 9.73
CA LYS A 10 8.81 44.06 9.69
C LYS A 10 8.90 43.18 10.95
N ALA A 11 7.95 43.30 11.86
CA ALA A 11 7.84 42.34 12.95
C ALA A 11 7.69 40.93 12.34
N ASP A 12 8.44 39.95 12.85
CA ASP A 12 8.36 38.58 12.38
C ASP A 12 6.95 38.05 12.65
N ILE A 13 6.19 37.80 11.57
CA ILE A 13 4.84 37.26 11.66
C ILE A 13 4.95 35.79 12.06
N ILE A 14 4.30 35.43 13.16
CA ILE A 14 4.20 34.04 13.61
C ILE A 14 3.08 33.35 12.82
N TYR A 15 3.39 32.18 12.27
CA TYR A 15 2.43 31.30 11.60
C TYR A 15 2.21 30.08 12.50
N PRO A 16 1.07 30.00 13.23
CA PRO A 16 0.78 28.86 14.08
C PRO A 16 0.61 27.56 13.30
N ASP A 17 1.02 26.44 13.88
CA ASP A 17 0.82 25.11 13.31
C ASP A 17 -0.55 24.50 13.69
N SER A 18 -1.34 25.19 14.51
CA SER A 18 -2.69 24.78 14.92
C SER A 18 -3.66 25.95 14.96
N ASP A 19 -4.94 25.67 14.72
CA ASP A 19 -6.06 26.60 14.89
C ASP A 19 -6.80 26.40 16.22
N GLY A 20 -6.34 25.47 17.07
CA GLY A 20 -6.94 25.14 18.36
C GLY A 20 -8.17 24.22 18.28
N LYS A 21 -8.55 23.76 17.08
CA LYS A 21 -9.64 22.79 16.88
C LYS A 21 -9.11 21.35 16.93
N PRO A 22 -9.98 20.37 17.22
CA PRO A 22 -9.62 18.97 17.01
C PRO A 22 -9.44 18.67 15.52
N MET A 23 -8.65 17.64 15.22
CA MET A 23 -8.44 17.15 13.84
C MET A 23 -9.73 16.63 13.17
N SER A 24 -10.69 16.20 13.96
CA SER A 24 -11.96 15.68 13.46
C SER A 24 -13.06 15.88 14.50
N ASP A 25 -14.28 16.15 14.05
CA ASP A 25 -15.44 16.34 14.91
C ASP A 25 -15.99 15.01 15.46
N ASN A 26 -15.80 13.89 14.75
CA ASN A 26 -16.29 12.58 15.17
C ASN A 26 -15.48 11.41 14.58
N THR A 27 -15.77 10.20 15.07
CA THR A 27 -15.07 8.96 14.68
C THR A 27 -15.29 8.56 13.22
N LYS A 28 -16.45 8.88 12.63
CA LYS A 28 -16.76 8.58 11.22
C LYS A 28 -15.95 9.47 10.29
N GLN A 29 -15.84 10.77 10.59
CA GLN A 29 -14.99 11.72 9.86
C GLN A 29 -13.52 11.30 9.95
N PHE A 30 -13.01 11.03 11.17
CA PHE A 30 -11.65 10.54 11.39
C PHE A 30 -11.34 9.27 10.59
N ARG A 31 -12.27 8.31 10.55
CA ARG A 31 -12.12 7.08 9.75
C ARG A 31 -11.90 7.42 8.27
N TRP A 32 -12.70 8.31 7.70
CA TRP A 32 -12.58 8.70 6.30
C TRP A 32 -11.30 9.46 5.99
N ILE A 33 -10.92 10.41 6.85
CA ILE A 33 -9.64 11.13 6.73
C ILE A 33 -8.48 10.14 6.69
N THR A 34 -8.42 9.21 7.64
CA THR A 34 -7.33 8.23 7.72
C THR A 34 -7.33 7.23 6.57
N VAL A 35 -8.51 6.76 6.11
CA VAL A 35 -8.61 5.90 4.92
C VAL A 35 -8.06 6.61 3.69
N ILE A 36 -8.45 7.85 3.43
CA ILE A 36 -7.97 8.60 2.26
C ILE A 36 -6.47 8.89 2.39
N TYR A 37 -6.04 9.46 3.53
CA TYR A 37 -4.65 9.82 3.79
C TYR A 37 -3.70 8.63 3.60
N TYR A 38 -3.91 7.51 4.29
CA TYR A 38 -2.97 6.38 4.24
C TYR A 38 -2.96 5.68 2.89
N ASN A 39 -4.10 5.63 2.18
CA ASN A 39 -4.13 5.04 0.85
C ASN A 39 -3.44 5.92 -0.20
N LEU A 40 -3.50 7.25 -0.05
CA LEU A 40 -2.75 8.17 -0.92
C LEU A 40 -1.26 8.18 -0.61
N GLU A 41 -0.88 8.17 0.68
CA GLU A 41 0.53 7.98 1.07
C GLU A 41 1.11 6.68 0.53
N TRP A 42 0.33 5.59 0.57
CA TRP A 42 0.73 4.34 -0.06
C TRP A 42 0.81 4.42 -1.59
N LEU A 43 -0.19 5.05 -2.23
CA LEU A 43 -0.23 5.21 -3.68
C LEU A 43 1.03 5.91 -4.21
N PHE A 44 1.54 6.89 -3.46
CA PHE A 44 2.73 7.69 -3.79
C PHE A 44 3.95 7.35 -2.93
N ALA A 45 4.01 6.13 -2.35
CA ALA A 45 5.09 5.76 -1.44
C ALA A 45 6.48 5.79 -2.10
N ASN A 46 6.55 5.56 -3.41
CA ASN A 46 7.78 5.55 -4.19
C ASN A 46 8.05 6.88 -4.92
N GLU A 47 7.20 7.90 -4.74
CA GLU A 47 7.34 9.22 -5.35
C GLU A 47 7.79 10.22 -4.28
N SER A 48 9.09 10.53 -4.26
CA SER A 48 9.69 11.36 -3.20
C SER A 48 9.27 12.83 -3.27
N ASP A 49 8.74 13.28 -4.40
CA ASP A 49 8.26 14.63 -4.71
C ASP A 49 6.72 14.74 -4.69
N VAL A 50 6.04 13.78 -4.06
CA VAL A 50 4.60 13.89 -3.76
C VAL A 50 4.38 13.90 -2.26
N PHE A 51 3.96 15.05 -1.75
CA PHE A 51 3.61 15.26 -0.35
C PHE A 51 2.12 15.07 -0.15
N VAL A 52 1.73 14.21 0.80
CA VAL A 52 0.35 14.05 1.26
C VAL A 52 0.28 14.44 2.72
N ALA A 53 -0.75 15.18 3.10
CA ALA A 53 -0.97 15.58 4.49
C ALA A 53 -2.44 15.45 4.87
N GLY A 54 -2.70 15.10 6.13
CA GLY A 54 -4.03 15.17 6.73
C GLY A 54 -4.07 16.27 7.79
N ASP A 55 -5.11 17.09 7.77
CA ASP A 55 -5.36 18.18 8.74
C ASP A 55 -4.15 19.10 9.02
N LEU A 56 -3.43 19.46 7.97
CA LEU A 56 -2.26 20.32 8.07
C LEU A 56 -2.62 21.74 7.58
N LEU A 57 -2.34 22.75 8.42
CA LEU A 57 -2.60 24.14 8.05
C LEU A 57 -1.78 24.56 6.82
N TRP A 58 -2.46 24.97 5.76
CA TRP A 58 -1.89 25.56 4.56
C TRP A 58 -2.02 27.08 4.57
N TYR A 59 -0.89 27.75 4.38
CA TYR A 59 -0.76 29.19 4.19
C TYR A 59 -0.36 29.52 2.74
N PRO A 60 -1.28 30.00 1.88
CA PRO A 60 -0.96 30.33 0.49
C PRO A 60 -0.26 31.68 0.30
N VAL A 61 -0.32 32.59 1.30
CA VAL A 61 0.17 33.97 1.17
C VAL A 61 1.14 34.32 2.29
N GLU A 62 2.37 34.67 1.93
CA GLU A 62 3.34 35.21 2.88
C GLU A 62 2.91 36.62 3.35
N GLY A 63 3.07 36.89 4.63
CA GLY A 63 2.77 38.18 5.25
C GLY A 63 1.41 38.23 5.94
N SER A 64 0.63 37.15 5.93
CA SER A 64 -0.67 37.08 6.61
C SER A 64 -0.92 35.69 7.19
N ASN A 65 -0.86 35.57 8.52
CA ASN A 65 -1.17 34.32 9.23
C ASN A 65 -2.68 34.04 9.37
N ASN A 66 -3.54 34.94 8.89
CA ASN A 66 -4.99 34.76 8.90
C ASN A 66 -5.53 34.15 7.60
N ILE A 67 -4.75 34.18 6.52
CA ILE A 67 -5.11 33.54 5.26
C ILE A 67 -4.58 32.11 5.32
N ARG A 68 -5.41 31.21 5.84
CA ARG A 68 -5.06 29.80 6.01
C ARG A 68 -6.30 28.90 6.01
N ILE A 69 -6.07 27.63 5.75
CA ILE A 69 -7.07 26.57 5.90
C ILE A 69 -6.35 25.26 6.24
N GLY A 70 -6.99 24.37 7.01
CA GLY A 70 -6.56 22.99 7.17
C GLY A 70 -7.51 22.11 6.34
N PRO A 71 -7.08 21.61 5.16
CA PRO A 71 -7.85 20.60 4.45
C PRO A 71 -7.77 19.26 5.19
N ASP A 72 -8.87 18.50 5.17
CA ASP A 72 -8.91 17.18 5.80
C ASP A 72 -7.84 16.24 5.22
N VAL A 73 -7.68 16.24 3.90
CA VAL A 73 -6.52 15.66 3.21
C VAL A 73 -6.12 16.55 2.04
N MET A 74 -4.82 16.72 1.82
CA MET A 74 -4.29 17.40 0.64
C MET A 74 -3.12 16.63 0.01
N VAL A 75 -2.97 16.78 -1.30
CA VAL A 75 -1.88 16.22 -2.10
C VAL A 75 -1.18 17.34 -2.86
N VAL A 76 0.14 17.36 -2.75
CA VAL A 76 1.02 18.34 -3.38
C VAL A 76 2.07 17.63 -4.24
N PHE A 77 1.91 17.74 -5.56
CA PHE A 77 2.89 17.27 -6.54
C PHE A 77 4.01 18.29 -6.71
N GLY A 78 5.26 17.82 -6.73
CA GLY A 78 6.47 18.64 -6.79
C GLY A 78 6.96 19.14 -5.43
N ALA A 79 6.31 18.75 -4.33
CA ALA A 79 6.76 19.05 -2.97
C ALA A 79 7.36 17.79 -2.32
N PRO A 80 8.58 17.86 -1.75
CA PRO A 80 9.22 16.70 -1.18
C PRO A 80 8.45 16.19 0.05
N LYS A 81 8.52 14.87 0.28
CA LYS A 81 8.07 14.27 1.55
C LYS A 81 8.87 14.81 2.75
N GLY A 82 8.29 14.76 3.94
CA GLY A 82 8.93 15.15 5.19
C GLY A 82 7.99 15.86 6.16
N ASP A 83 8.38 15.90 7.43
CA ASP A 83 7.54 16.47 8.49
C ASP A 83 7.58 17.99 8.49
N ARG A 84 6.42 18.62 8.72
CA ARG A 84 6.27 20.07 8.90
C ARG A 84 5.05 20.36 9.75
N GLY A 85 5.12 21.43 10.54
CA GLY A 85 3.99 21.87 11.37
C GLY A 85 2.88 22.56 10.58
N SER A 86 3.23 23.19 9.46
CA SER A 86 2.30 23.82 8.53
C SER A 86 2.89 23.86 7.12
N TYR A 87 2.02 23.85 6.12
CA TYR A 87 2.40 23.98 4.72
C TYR A 87 2.42 25.46 4.32
N MET A 88 3.60 26.09 4.43
CA MET A 88 3.80 27.48 4.03
C MET A 88 4.25 27.52 2.56
N GLN A 89 3.32 27.86 1.66
CA GLN A 89 3.52 27.69 0.21
C GLN A 89 4.79 28.36 -0.33
N TRP A 90 5.18 29.54 0.19
CA TRP A 90 6.39 30.25 -0.24
C TRP A 90 7.70 29.56 0.16
N LYS A 91 7.69 28.67 1.15
CA LYS A 91 8.82 27.81 1.52
C LYS A 91 8.90 26.53 0.67
N GLU A 92 7.83 26.24 -0.08
CA GLU A 92 7.61 25.00 -0.80
C GLU A 92 7.58 25.25 -2.33
N GLY A 93 8.45 26.13 -2.80
CA GLY A 93 8.54 26.47 -4.23
C GLY A 93 7.34 27.23 -4.79
N ASN A 94 6.49 27.82 -3.92
CA ASN A 94 5.20 28.42 -4.28
C ASN A 94 4.18 27.45 -4.91
N ILE A 95 4.31 26.16 -4.62
CA ILE A 95 3.41 25.13 -5.15
C ILE A 95 2.17 25.04 -4.24
N PRO A 96 0.94 25.28 -4.75
CA PRO A 96 -0.27 25.03 -3.98
C PRO A 96 -0.60 23.52 -3.97
N PRO A 97 -1.34 23.02 -2.97
CA PRO A 97 -1.96 21.70 -3.08
C PRO A 97 -2.84 21.61 -4.32
N GLN A 98 -2.60 20.59 -5.16
CA GLN A 98 -3.38 20.40 -6.38
C GLN A 98 -4.65 19.58 -6.13
N VAL A 99 -4.66 18.70 -5.13
CA VAL A 99 -5.86 17.91 -4.79
C VAL A 99 -6.19 18.05 -3.32
N VAL A 100 -7.46 18.31 -3.03
CA VAL A 100 -7.98 18.47 -1.66
C VAL A 100 -9.23 17.63 -1.47
N PHE A 101 -9.32 16.99 -0.30
CA PHE A 101 -10.52 16.32 0.20
C PHE A 101 -11.06 17.02 1.45
N GLU A 102 -12.37 17.04 1.57
CA GLU A 102 -13.12 17.48 2.75
C GLU A 102 -14.19 16.44 3.07
N ILE A 103 -14.26 16.04 4.34
CA ILE A 103 -15.22 15.06 4.86
C ILE A 103 -16.15 15.78 5.82
N LEU A 104 -17.45 15.82 5.49
CA LEU A 104 -18.41 16.48 6.37
C LEU A 104 -18.64 15.68 7.66
N SER A 105 -18.92 16.44 8.70
CA SER A 105 -19.48 16.04 9.98
C SER A 105 -20.84 16.74 10.18
N PRO A 106 -21.71 16.26 11.10
CA PRO A 106 -22.97 16.93 11.42
C PRO A 106 -22.85 18.40 11.84
N GLY A 107 -21.67 18.84 12.28
CA GLY A 107 -21.42 20.22 12.72
C GLY A 107 -21.09 21.19 11.59
N ASN A 108 -20.75 20.70 10.40
CA ASN A 108 -20.34 21.58 9.29
C ASN A 108 -21.52 22.34 8.70
N THR A 109 -21.30 23.64 8.45
CA THR A 109 -22.31 24.51 7.85
C THR A 109 -22.07 24.72 6.36
N GLN A 110 -23.15 24.91 5.59
CA GLN A 110 -23.05 25.25 4.16
C GLN A 110 -22.21 26.51 3.93
N THR A 111 -22.32 27.51 4.81
CA THR A 111 -21.57 28.76 4.73
C THR A 111 -20.06 28.52 4.84
N GLU A 112 -19.63 27.66 5.77
CA GLU A 112 -18.21 27.28 5.90
C GLU A 112 -17.74 26.54 4.65
N MET A 113 -18.53 25.60 4.14
CA MET A 113 -18.15 24.85 2.94
C MET A 113 -18.06 25.72 1.70
N ASN A 114 -18.97 26.69 1.53
CA ASN A 114 -18.89 27.65 0.43
C ASN A 114 -17.64 28.55 0.55
N LYS A 115 -17.24 28.93 1.77
CA LYS A 115 -15.98 29.66 1.98
C LYS A 115 -14.77 28.81 1.62
N LYS A 116 -14.75 27.53 1.97
CA LYS A 116 -13.68 26.59 1.61
C LYS A 116 -13.59 26.46 0.08
N LEU A 117 -14.71 26.25 -0.62
CA LEU A 117 -14.74 26.17 -2.09
C LEU A 117 -14.13 27.41 -2.75
N VAL A 118 -14.55 28.62 -2.32
CA VAL A 118 -13.99 29.87 -2.85
C VAL A 118 -12.51 30.03 -2.52
N PHE A 119 -12.07 29.57 -1.34
CA PHE A 119 -10.66 29.57 -0.95
C PHE A 119 -9.83 28.66 -1.87
N TYR A 120 -10.27 27.42 -2.08
CA TYR A 120 -9.59 26.45 -2.94
C TYR A 120 -9.55 26.91 -4.41
N GLU A 121 -10.65 27.50 -4.91
CA GLU A 121 -10.68 28.08 -6.25
C GLU A 121 -9.67 29.23 -6.39
N ARG A 122 -9.61 30.11 -5.39
CA ARG A 122 -8.72 31.28 -5.40
C ARG A 122 -7.24 30.92 -5.37
N TYR A 123 -6.86 29.90 -4.61
CA TYR A 123 -5.45 29.59 -4.34
C TYR A 123 -4.90 28.40 -5.15
N GLY A 124 -5.55 28.04 -6.25
CA GLY A 124 -4.95 27.19 -7.27
C GLY A 124 -5.15 25.68 -7.08
N VAL A 125 -6.02 25.24 -6.16
CA VAL A 125 -6.40 23.82 -6.06
C VAL A 125 -6.99 23.36 -7.40
N GLU A 126 -6.57 22.22 -7.92
CA GLU A 126 -7.00 21.73 -9.22
C GLU A 126 -8.17 20.75 -9.13
N GLU A 127 -8.21 19.95 -8.07
CA GLU A 127 -9.28 18.99 -7.80
C GLU A 127 -9.73 19.15 -6.36
N TYR A 128 -11.03 19.36 -6.16
CA TYR A 128 -11.63 19.47 -4.84
C TYR A 128 -12.75 18.43 -4.71
N TYR A 129 -12.66 17.59 -3.69
CA TYR A 129 -13.61 16.52 -3.40
C TYR A 129 -14.24 16.73 -2.02
N LEU A 130 -15.57 16.63 -1.97
CA LEU A 130 -16.36 16.81 -0.75
C LEU A 130 -17.27 15.59 -0.55
N TYR A 131 -17.20 14.97 0.62
CA TYR A 131 -17.99 13.79 0.94
C TYR A 131 -18.77 13.94 2.25
N ASP A 132 -20.08 13.73 2.19
CA ASP A 132 -20.98 13.60 3.34
C ASP A 132 -21.21 12.11 3.65
N PRO A 133 -20.54 11.53 4.65
CA PRO A 133 -20.66 10.12 4.97
C PRO A 133 -21.93 9.77 5.76
N ASP A 134 -22.73 10.75 6.18
CA ASP A 134 -24.03 10.52 6.82
C ASP A 134 -25.15 10.46 5.76
N LYS A 135 -25.03 11.23 4.69
CA LYS A 135 -25.97 11.21 3.55
C LYS A 135 -25.52 10.31 2.39
N ASN A 136 -24.29 9.81 2.44
CA ASN A 136 -23.62 9.16 1.31
C ASN A 136 -23.68 10.04 0.03
N ASP A 137 -23.42 11.33 0.21
CA ASP A 137 -23.42 12.32 -0.87
C ASP A 137 -21.99 12.76 -1.18
N PHE A 138 -21.64 12.80 -2.45
CA PHE A 138 -20.29 13.13 -2.89
C PHE A 138 -20.36 14.16 -4.00
N SER A 139 -19.54 15.19 -3.88
CA SER A 139 -19.42 16.27 -4.84
C SER A 139 -17.95 16.46 -5.21
N GLY A 140 -17.70 16.82 -6.45
CA GLY A 140 -16.37 17.08 -6.95
C GLY A 140 -16.33 18.31 -7.84
N TRP A 141 -15.18 18.99 -7.82
CA TRP A 141 -14.88 20.09 -8.72
C TRP A 141 -13.52 19.88 -9.33
N VAL A 142 -13.40 20.22 -10.62
CA VAL A 142 -12.13 20.23 -11.34
C VAL A 142 -11.89 21.64 -11.87
N ARG A 143 -10.65 22.10 -11.78
CA ARG A 143 -10.26 23.41 -12.30
C ARG A 143 -10.24 23.41 -13.82
N SER A 144 -10.95 24.36 -14.39
CA SER A 144 -10.97 24.70 -15.80
C SER A 144 -10.53 26.15 -15.96
N SER A 145 -9.31 26.34 -16.46
CA SER A 145 -8.65 27.65 -16.50
C SER A 145 -8.54 28.28 -15.10
N GLU A 146 -9.33 29.30 -14.78
CA GLU A 146 -9.26 30.04 -13.51
C GLU A 146 -10.37 29.68 -12.52
N ARG A 147 -11.33 28.82 -12.89
CA ARG A 147 -12.52 28.52 -12.08
C ARG A 147 -12.74 27.03 -11.92
N PHE A 148 -13.55 26.66 -10.93
CA PHE A 148 -14.02 25.31 -10.75
C PHE A 148 -15.26 25.01 -11.60
N ASP A 149 -15.21 23.90 -12.31
CA ASP A 149 -16.36 23.26 -12.92
C ASP A 149 -16.80 22.10 -12.03
N VAL A 150 -18.11 21.99 -11.82
CA VAL A 150 -18.71 20.86 -11.09
C VAL A 150 -18.51 19.58 -11.91
N ILE A 151 -18.11 18.50 -11.26
CA ILE A 151 -18.05 17.17 -11.86
C ILE A 151 -19.46 16.55 -11.81
N ASP A 152 -20.10 16.43 -12.96
CA ASP A 152 -21.41 15.80 -13.11
C ASP A 152 -21.45 14.93 -14.38
N PRO A 153 -21.67 13.60 -14.27
CA PRO A 153 -21.83 12.83 -13.04
C PRO A 153 -20.48 12.58 -12.34
N VAL A 154 -20.50 12.62 -11.00
CA VAL A 154 -19.33 12.26 -10.17
C VAL A 154 -19.16 10.75 -10.00
N HIS A 155 -20.23 9.98 -10.23
CA HIS A 155 -20.19 8.53 -10.19
C HIS A 155 -19.25 7.98 -11.28
N ASN A 156 -18.33 7.09 -10.88
CA ASN A 156 -17.26 6.56 -11.72
C ASN A 156 -16.27 7.60 -12.25
N TRP A 157 -16.25 8.81 -11.68
CA TRP A 157 -15.22 9.79 -11.98
C TRP A 157 -13.83 9.24 -11.67
N VAL A 158 -12.87 9.49 -12.56
CA VAL A 158 -11.45 9.17 -12.37
C VAL A 158 -10.67 10.47 -12.24
N SER A 159 -10.03 10.67 -11.09
CA SER A 159 -9.20 11.85 -10.83
C SER A 159 -8.09 12.01 -11.89
N PRO A 160 -8.00 13.15 -12.59
CA PRO A 160 -6.93 13.43 -13.53
C PRO A 160 -5.53 13.38 -12.91
N ARG A 161 -5.35 13.87 -11.68
CA ARG A 161 -4.06 13.88 -10.97
C ARG A 161 -3.76 12.56 -10.29
N LEU A 162 -4.69 12.04 -9.50
CA LEU A 162 -4.47 10.88 -8.63
C LEU A 162 -4.70 9.54 -9.35
N LYS A 163 -5.43 9.55 -10.48
CA LYS A 163 -5.83 8.34 -11.22
C LYS A 163 -6.67 7.35 -10.42
N ILE A 164 -7.26 7.79 -9.31
CA ILE A 164 -8.20 7.01 -8.50
C ILE A 164 -9.64 7.19 -9.01
N ARG A 165 -10.47 6.17 -8.84
CA ARG A 165 -11.88 6.17 -9.26
C ARG A 165 -12.82 6.24 -8.05
N PHE A 166 -13.86 7.06 -8.15
CA PHE A 166 -14.91 7.20 -7.14
C PHE A 166 -16.17 6.46 -7.55
N ASP A 167 -16.73 5.65 -6.65
CA ASP A 167 -17.92 4.83 -6.89
C ASP A 167 -18.95 5.03 -5.78
N LEU A 168 -20.16 5.38 -6.20
CA LEU A 168 -21.31 5.68 -5.33
C LEU A 168 -22.45 4.67 -5.48
N SER A 169 -22.22 3.53 -6.13
CA SER A 169 -23.28 2.52 -6.30
C SER A 169 -23.67 1.81 -4.99
N GLY A 170 -22.82 1.89 -3.96
CA GLY A 170 -22.99 1.22 -2.67
C GLY A 170 -23.63 2.10 -1.59
N ASN A 171 -23.69 1.55 -0.37
CA ASN A 171 -24.20 2.26 0.81
C ASN A 171 -23.22 3.30 1.36
N GLU A 172 -21.94 3.21 0.99
CA GLU A 172 -20.89 4.18 1.27
C GLU A 172 -20.08 4.39 -0.02
N LEU A 173 -19.43 5.56 -0.15
CA LEU A 173 -18.44 5.83 -1.20
C LEU A 173 -17.37 4.73 -1.23
N SER A 174 -17.03 4.25 -2.41
CA SER A 174 -15.88 3.37 -2.63
C SER A 174 -14.86 4.08 -3.51
N ILE A 175 -13.60 4.08 -3.08
CA ILE A 175 -12.49 4.69 -3.84
C ILE A 175 -11.59 3.56 -4.30
N TYR A 176 -11.22 3.56 -5.58
CA TYR A 176 -10.38 2.53 -6.18
C TYR A 176 -9.08 3.12 -6.68
N ARG A 177 -7.98 2.41 -6.43
CA ARG A 177 -6.65 2.68 -6.99
C ARG A 177 -6.66 2.48 -8.51
N PRO A 178 -5.62 2.96 -9.22
CA PRO A 178 -5.47 2.75 -10.66
C PRO A 178 -5.47 1.26 -11.07
N ASN A 179 -5.00 0.37 -10.19
CA ASN A 179 -4.98 -1.08 -10.40
C ASN A 179 -6.34 -1.77 -10.14
N GLY A 180 -7.38 -1.02 -9.74
CA GLY A 180 -8.70 -1.54 -9.45
C GLY A 180 -8.90 -2.07 -8.01
N GLU A 181 -7.86 -2.05 -7.16
CA GLU A 181 -8.03 -2.39 -5.74
C GLU A 181 -8.73 -1.26 -4.97
N PRO A 182 -9.62 -1.57 -4.02
CA PRO A 182 -10.27 -0.56 -3.21
C PRO A 182 -9.29 0.08 -2.21
N PHE A 183 -9.60 1.30 -1.79
CA PHE A 183 -9.02 1.90 -0.61
C PHE A 183 -9.54 1.16 0.62
N THR A 184 -8.64 0.76 1.51
CA THR A 184 -8.97 -0.04 2.69
C THR A 184 -8.49 0.65 3.96
N GLY A 185 -9.21 0.45 5.07
CA GLY A 185 -8.77 0.91 6.39
C GLY A 185 -7.67 0.03 6.99
N TYR A 186 -6.98 0.54 8.02
CA TYR A 186 -5.89 -0.17 8.69
C TYR A 186 -6.28 -1.56 9.21
N LEU A 187 -7.46 -1.70 9.83
CA LEU A 187 -7.93 -2.99 10.35
C LEU A 187 -8.09 -4.06 9.27
N GLU A 188 -8.51 -3.67 8.07
CA GLU A 188 -8.67 -4.60 6.95
C GLU A 188 -7.31 -4.99 6.36
N ILE A 189 -6.38 -4.04 6.28
CA ILE A 189 -4.98 -4.30 5.90
C ILE A 189 -4.35 -5.31 6.86
N SER A 190 -4.47 -5.08 8.18
CA SER A 190 -3.90 -5.96 9.20
C SER A 190 -4.50 -7.37 9.14
N ARG A 191 -5.82 -7.49 8.95
CA ARG A 191 -6.46 -8.80 8.78
C ARG A 191 -5.95 -9.54 7.55
N ARG A 192 -5.84 -8.85 6.41
CA ARG A 192 -5.32 -9.44 5.17
C ARG A 192 -3.86 -9.86 5.34
N LEU A 193 -3.05 -9.08 6.05
CA LEU A 193 -1.66 -9.41 6.35
C LEU A 193 -1.56 -10.68 7.22
N GLU A 194 -2.36 -10.78 8.29
CA GLU A 194 -2.42 -11.97 9.14
C GLU A 194 -2.79 -13.22 8.34
N GLU A 195 -3.80 -13.14 7.48
CA GLU A 195 -4.19 -14.25 6.61
C GLU A 195 -3.08 -14.67 5.65
N VAL A 196 -2.36 -13.71 5.05
CA VAL A 196 -1.24 -13.99 4.16
C VAL A 196 -0.08 -14.65 4.91
N LEU A 197 0.26 -14.16 6.10
CA LEU A 197 1.33 -14.75 6.93
C LEU A 197 0.98 -16.18 7.38
N GLN A 198 -0.27 -16.42 7.79
CA GLN A 198 -0.71 -17.77 8.15
C GLN A 198 -0.63 -18.73 6.96
N ARG A 199 -1.06 -18.30 5.76
CA ARG A 199 -0.96 -19.11 4.54
C ARG A 199 0.49 -19.40 4.14
N ALA A 200 1.37 -18.40 4.27
CA ALA A 200 2.80 -18.57 4.00
C ALA A 200 3.42 -19.60 4.96
N GLN A 201 3.15 -19.49 6.26
CA GLN A 201 3.64 -20.45 7.25
C GLN A 201 3.14 -21.87 6.99
N GLN A 202 1.86 -22.04 6.64
CA GLN A 202 1.31 -23.35 6.26
C GLN A 202 1.90 -23.90 4.97
N ALA A 203 2.25 -23.03 4.00
CA ALA A 203 2.93 -23.44 2.79
C ALA A 203 4.36 -23.92 3.09
N GLU A 204 5.10 -23.21 3.95
CA GLU A 204 6.44 -23.59 4.39
C GLU A 204 6.46 -24.93 5.13
N GLN A 205 5.52 -25.14 6.07
CA GLN A 205 5.40 -26.40 6.80
C GLN A 205 5.13 -27.59 5.86
N ARG A 206 4.20 -27.42 4.91
CA ARG A 206 3.92 -28.48 3.93
C ARG A 206 5.10 -28.77 3.03
N ALA A 207 5.81 -27.73 2.57
CA ALA A 207 7.02 -27.91 1.77
C ALA A 207 8.11 -28.64 2.56
N GLU A 208 8.24 -28.39 3.86
CA GLU A 208 9.20 -29.08 4.72
C GLU A 208 8.82 -30.54 4.97
N GLU A 209 7.55 -30.83 5.26
CA GLU A 209 7.05 -32.19 5.38
C GLU A 209 7.24 -32.99 4.08
N GLU A 210 7.00 -32.37 2.93
CA GLU A 210 7.21 -32.99 1.62
C GLU A 210 8.70 -33.27 1.37
N ARG A 211 9.59 -32.34 1.74
CA ARG A 211 11.05 -32.56 1.67
C ARG A 211 11.49 -33.72 2.55
N GLN A 212 10.99 -33.81 3.79
CA GLN A 212 11.32 -34.89 4.70
C GLN A 212 10.85 -36.24 4.15
N ARG A 213 9.62 -36.33 3.62
CA ARG A 213 9.11 -37.54 2.98
C ARG A 213 9.93 -37.94 1.75
N ALA A 214 10.30 -36.99 0.91
CA ALA A 214 11.12 -37.26 -0.27
C ALA A 214 12.53 -37.75 0.13
N GLU A 215 13.10 -37.24 1.22
CA GLU A 215 14.38 -37.70 1.74
C GLU A 215 14.29 -39.10 2.36
N GLU A 216 13.23 -39.39 3.13
CA GLU A 216 12.97 -40.74 3.65
C GLU A 216 12.77 -41.77 2.52
N GLU A 217 12.02 -41.40 1.47
CA GLU A 217 11.81 -42.26 0.31
C GLU A 217 13.11 -42.53 -0.44
N ARG A 218 13.97 -41.50 -0.60
CA ARG A 218 15.32 -41.65 -1.18
C ARG A 218 16.19 -42.58 -0.35
N GLN A 219 16.19 -42.45 0.98
CA GLN A 219 16.95 -43.33 1.86
C GLN A 219 16.48 -44.78 1.75
N ARG A 220 15.16 -45.01 1.74
CA ARG A 220 14.60 -46.37 1.55
C ARG A 220 14.97 -46.95 0.19
N ALA A 221 14.88 -46.15 -0.87
CA ALA A 221 15.27 -46.59 -2.21
C ALA A 221 16.77 -46.91 -2.31
N GLU A 222 17.63 -46.16 -1.61
CA GLU A 222 19.06 -46.42 -1.54
C GLU A 222 19.37 -47.69 -0.74
N GLU A 223 18.71 -47.90 0.42
CA GLU A 223 18.84 -49.14 1.18
C GLU A 223 18.38 -50.37 0.37
N GLU A 224 17.27 -50.27 -0.35
CA GLU A 224 16.77 -51.35 -1.20
C GLU A 224 17.75 -51.67 -2.34
N ARG A 225 18.36 -50.64 -2.95
CA ARG A 225 19.42 -50.81 -3.96
C ARG A 225 20.64 -51.53 -3.39
N GLN A 226 21.10 -51.13 -2.20
CA GLN A 226 22.24 -51.77 -1.54
C GLN A 226 21.97 -53.25 -1.26
N ARG A 227 20.79 -53.59 -0.73
CA ARG A 227 20.39 -54.99 -0.49
C ARG A 227 20.33 -55.80 -1.77
N ALA A 228 19.74 -55.24 -2.83
CA ALA A 228 19.67 -55.90 -4.14
C ALA A 228 21.07 -56.12 -4.74
N GLU A 229 22.00 -55.19 -4.52
CA GLU A 229 23.39 -55.32 -4.97
C GLU A 229 24.17 -56.37 -4.17
N GLU A 230 24.00 -56.41 -2.84
CA GLU A 230 24.56 -57.47 -1.99
C GLU A 230 24.03 -58.87 -2.38
N GLU A 231 22.72 -58.99 -2.61
CA GLU A 231 22.10 -60.26 -3.02
C GLU A 231 22.64 -60.73 -4.38
N ARG A 232 22.80 -59.81 -5.34
CA ARG A 232 23.44 -60.11 -6.63
C ARG A 232 24.89 -60.57 -6.46
N GLN A 233 25.66 -59.94 -5.59
CA GLN A 233 27.05 -60.34 -5.32
C GLN A 233 27.10 -61.75 -4.73
N ARG A 234 26.25 -62.07 -3.75
CA ARG A 234 26.18 -63.41 -3.15
C ARG A 234 25.78 -64.48 -4.17
N ALA A 235 24.78 -64.20 -4.99
CA ALA A 235 24.35 -65.12 -6.05
C ALA A 235 25.46 -65.38 -7.07
N GLU A 236 26.22 -64.35 -7.45
CA GLU A 236 27.37 -64.48 -8.35
C GLU A 236 28.51 -65.28 -7.71
N GLU A 237 28.83 -65.03 -6.44
CA GLU A 237 29.84 -65.81 -5.70
C GLU A 237 29.45 -67.29 -5.56
N GLU A 238 28.19 -67.57 -5.25
CA GLU A 238 27.66 -68.93 -5.13
C GLU A 238 27.70 -69.64 -6.47
N ARG A 239 27.31 -68.96 -7.56
CA ARG A 239 27.42 -69.48 -8.93
C ARG A 239 28.87 -69.82 -9.28
N GLN A 240 29.82 -68.93 -9.04
CA GLN A 240 31.24 -69.19 -9.28
C GLN A 240 31.75 -70.36 -8.43
N ARG A 241 31.26 -70.52 -7.20
CA ARG A 241 31.62 -71.64 -6.33
C ARG A 241 31.06 -72.96 -6.84
N ALA A 242 29.81 -72.99 -7.28
CA ALA A 242 29.17 -74.15 -7.91
C ALA A 242 29.90 -74.55 -9.20
N GLU A 243 30.24 -73.59 -10.06
CA GLU A 243 31.01 -73.81 -11.29
C GLU A 243 32.39 -74.42 -10.99
N ARG A 244 33.12 -73.91 -9.99
CA ARG A 244 34.41 -74.49 -9.55
C ARG A 244 34.25 -75.91 -9.00
N LEU A 245 33.20 -76.17 -8.21
CA LEU A 245 32.94 -77.49 -7.64
C LEU A 245 32.62 -78.51 -8.74
N ALA A 246 31.75 -78.13 -9.69
CA ALA A 246 31.38 -78.94 -10.84
C ALA A 246 32.59 -79.24 -11.74
N HIS A 247 33.50 -78.28 -11.93
CA HIS A 247 34.77 -78.52 -12.63
C HIS A 247 35.61 -79.58 -11.91
N ARG A 248 35.77 -79.47 -10.59
CA ARG A 248 36.57 -80.41 -9.79
C ARG A 248 35.95 -81.82 -9.73
N LEU A 249 34.62 -81.93 -9.70
CA LEU A 249 33.94 -83.23 -9.78
C LEU A 249 34.17 -83.92 -11.14
N ARG A 250 34.13 -83.15 -12.23
CA ARG A 250 34.49 -83.65 -13.57
C ARG A 250 35.94 -84.16 -13.64
N GLU A 251 36.89 -83.47 -13.01
CA GLU A 251 38.29 -83.95 -12.92
C GLU A 251 38.44 -85.27 -12.16
N LEU A 252 37.55 -85.54 -11.20
CA LEU A 252 37.51 -86.78 -10.43
C LEU A 252 36.72 -87.91 -11.11
N GLY A 253 36.17 -87.66 -12.32
CA GLY A 253 35.42 -88.65 -13.10
C GLY A 253 33.98 -88.88 -12.62
N ILE A 254 33.42 -87.97 -11.81
CA ILE A 254 32.04 -88.00 -11.32
C ILE A 254 31.23 -87.01 -12.16
N ASP A 255 30.10 -87.45 -12.72
CA ASP A 255 29.19 -86.58 -13.46
C ASP A 255 28.43 -85.65 -12.49
N PRO A 256 28.67 -84.33 -12.51
CA PRO A 256 28.03 -83.41 -11.58
C PRO A 256 26.54 -83.16 -11.88
N ASP A 257 26.04 -83.55 -13.06
CA ASP A 257 24.64 -83.37 -13.48
C ASP A 257 23.84 -84.69 -13.46
N GLY A 258 24.48 -85.78 -13.02
CA GLY A 258 23.83 -87.09 -12.86
C GLY A 258 22.88 -87.08 -11.66
N VAL A 259 21.58 -86.98 -11.92
CA VAL A 259 20.54 -87.19 -10.91
C VAL A 259 20.34 -88.69 -10.75
N ASP A 260 20.70 -89.25 -9.59
CA ASP A 260 20.35 -90.61 -9.13
C ASP A 260 19.47 -90.48 -7.86
#